data_AF-A0A7Z9WGK6-F1
#
_entry.id   AF-A0A7Z9WGK6-F1
#
_cell.length_a   1.000
_cell.length_b   1.000
_cell.length_c   1.000
_cell.angle_alpha   90.00
_cell.angle_beta   90.00
_cell.angle_gamma   90.00
#
_symmetry.space_group_name_H-M   'P 1'
#
loop_
_entity.id
_entity.type
_entity.pdbx_description
1 polymer ?
#
loop_
_entity_poly.entity_id
_entity_poly.type
_entity_poly.pdbx_seq_one_letter_code
_entity_poly.pdbx_strand_id
1 'polypeptide(L)'
;MIELNYTLLWQMVNFLLLVLILNFIFFRPLRKVLEDRNKTFKGMESDISALNGEAQRRIEEWYAGLDAARKVGLEKRESVKKEGLEEEKRLLQQINAEVEKKTNEIRAQIAKDTAEARDALRAQIETFSREVAEKILGRSIS
;
A
#
# COMPACT_ATOMS: atom_id res chain seq x y z
N MET A 1 -0.77 -50.64 -86.90
CA MET A 1 -2.17 -50.41 -86.44
C MET A 1 -2.24 -50.85 -84.99
N ILE A 2 -2.95 -50.11 -84.13
CA ILE A 2 -3.12 -50.53 -82.73
C ILE A 2 -4.09 -51.70 -82.76
N GLU A 3 -3.56 -52.92 -82.68
CA GLU A 3 -4.40 -54.09 -82.50
C GLU A 3 -4.85 -54.15 -81.04
N LEU A 4 -6.16 -53.98 -80.83
CA LEU A 4 -6.79 -54.13 -79.52
C LEU A 4 -6.82 -55.62 -79.15
N ASN A 5 -5.68 -56.12 -78.67
CA ASN A 5 -5.50 -57.52 -78.27
C ASN A 5 -5.58 -57.66 -76.73
N TYR A 6 -5.83 -58.88 -76.24
CA TYR A 6 -5.88 -59.23 -74.81
C TYR A 6 -4.65 -58.74 -74.02
N THR A 7 -3.50 -58.64 -74.68
CA THR A 7 -2.26 -58.07 -74.13
C THR A 7 -2.40 -56.62 -73.66
N LEU A 8 -3.18 -55.80 -74.36
CA LEU A 8 -3.44 -54.40 -73.97
C LEU A 8 -4.25 -54.34 -72.67
N LEU A 9 -5.25 -55.22 -72.53
CA LEU A 9 -6.04 -55.35 -71.31
C LEU A 9 -5.15 -55.78 -70.14
N TRP A 10 -4.27 -56.76 -70.35
CA TRP A 10 -3.32 -57.23 -69.34
C TRP A 10 -2.31 -56.14 -68.93
N GLN A 11 -1.78 -55.38 -69.89
CA GLN A 11 -0.87 -54.26 -69.62
C GLN A 11 -1.57 -53.13 -68.84
N MET A 12 -2.84 -52.85 -69.15
CA MET A 12 -3.64 -51.87 -68.43
C MET A 12 -3.89 -52.31 -66.97
N VAL A 13 -4.23 -53.58 -66.75
CA VAL A 13 -4.37 -54.16 -65.40
C VAL A 13 -3.05 -54.06 -64.63
N ASN A 14 -1.92 -54.40 -65.26
CA ASN A 14 -0.60 -54.29 -64.62
C ASN A 14 -0.26 -52.83 -64.25
N PHE A 15 -0.52 -51.88 -65.15
CA PHE A 15 -0.32 -50.46 -64.90
C PHE A 15 -1.20 -49.96 -63.74
N LEU A 16 -2.50 -50.30 -63.73
CA LEU A 16 -3.42 -49.97 -62.64
C LEU A 16 -2.94 -50.56 -61.30
N LEU A 17 -2.49 -51.81 -61.29
CA LEU A 17 -1.97 -52.47 -60.10
C LEU A 17 -0.70 -51.76 -59.59
N LEU A 18 0.20 -51.35 -60.48
CA LEU A 18 1.40 -50.60 -60.13
C LEU A 18 1.07 -49.20 -59.57
N VAL A 19 0.10 -48.50 -60.16
CA VAL A 19 -0.41 -47.22 -59.65
C VAL A 19 -1.01 -47.38 -58.25
N LEU A 20 -1.78 -48.44 -58.00
CA LEU A 20 -2.35 -48.71 -56.68
C LEU A 20 -1.26 -48.98 -55.63
N ILE A 21 -0.26 -49.80 -55.98
CA ILE A 21 0.89 -50.06 -55.10
C ILE A 21 1.65 -48.77 -54.81
N LEU A 22 1.95 -47.97 -55.84
CA LEU A 22 2.69 -46.72 -55.68
C LEU A 22 1.90 -45.68 -54.86
N ASN A 23 0.59 -45.59 -55.06
CA ASN A 23 -0.30 -44.75 -54.25
C ASN A 23 -0.24 -45.13 -52.77
N PHE A 24 -0.24 -46.41 -52.46
CA PHE A 24 -0.19 -46.91 -51.09
C PHE A 24 1.19 -46.74 -50.45
N ILE A 25 2.27 -47.08 -51.18
CA ILE A 25 3.64 -47.10 -50.64
C ILE A 25 4.29 -45.71 -50.64
N PHE A 26 3.99 -44.84 -51.60
CA PHE A 26 4.71 -43.58 -51.78
C PHE A 26 3.84 -42.35 -51.48
N PHE A 27 2.70 -42.22 -52.15
CA PHE A 27 1.90 -41.00 -52.07
C PHE A 27 1.21 -40.81 -50.71
N ARG A 28 0.69 -41.89 -50.11
CA ARG A 28 0.09 -41.85 -48.76
C ARG A 28 1.09 -41.46 -47.66
N PRO A 29 2.24 -42.14 -47.49
CA PRO A 29 3.18 -41.77 -46.44
C PRO A 29 3.81 -40.40 -46.67
N LEU A 30 4.08 -40.01 -47.92
CA LEU A 30 4.61 -38.68 -48.23
C LEU A 30 3.64 -37.58 -47.80
N ARG A 31 2.35 -37.71 -48.11
CA ARG A 31 1.32 -36.75 -47.66
C ARG A 31 1.23 -36.69 -46.14
N LYS A 32 1.27 -37.85 -45.47
CA LYS A 32 1.23 -37.92 -44.01
C LYS A 32 2.40 -37.16 -43.37
N VAL A 33 3.63 -37.33 -43.87
CA VAL A 33 4.81 -36.61 -43.36
C VAL A 33 4.68 -35.10 -43.58
N LEU A 34 4.15 -34.66 -44.73
CA LEU A 34 3.92 -33.24 -44.99
C LEU A 34 2.85 -32.66 -44.05
N GLU A 35 1.76 -33.37 -43.82
CA GLU A 35 0.72 -32.97 -42.87
C GLU A 35 1.24 -32.93 -41.43
N ASP A 36 1.99 -33.94 -41.00
CA ASP A 36 2.56 -34.01 -39.66
C ASP A 36 3.54 -32.84 -39.44
N ARG A 37 4.40 -32.53 -40.42
CA ARG A 37 5.27 -31.35 -40.36
C ARG A 37 4.44 -30.06 -40.23
N ASN A 38 3.43 -29.89 -41.07
CA ASN A 38 2.59 -28.69 -41.04
C ASN A 38 1.84 -28.54 -39.71
N LYS A 39 1.34 -29.65 -39.13
CA LYS A 39 0.72 -29.66 -37.81
C LYS A 39 1.70 -29.26 -36.72
N THR A 40 2.92 -29.82 -36.73
CA THR A 40 3.95 -29.47 -35.75
C THR A 40 4.32 -27.99 -35.82
N PHE A 41 4.52 -27.45 -37.02
CA PHE A 41 4.82 -26.02 -37.19
C PHE A 41 3.68 -25.11 -36.71
N LYS A 42 2.44 -25.43 -37.08
CA LYS A 42 1.27 -24.68 -36.61
C LYS A 42 1.07 -24.79 -35.09
N GLY A 43 1.35 -25.96 -34.52
CA GLY A 43 1.33 -26.17 -33.07
C GLY A 43 2.35 -25.28 -32.37
N MET A 44 3.60 -25.30 -32.84
CA MET A 44 4.66 -24.45 -32.30
C MET A 44 4.34 -22.96 -32.44
N GLU A 45 3.80 -22.52 -33.56
CA GLU A 45 3.39 -21.11 -33.77
C GLU A 45 2.27 -20.70 -32.80
N SER A 46 1.27 -21.57 -32.62
CA SER A 46 0.19 -21.37 -31.64
C SER A 46 0.73 -21.30 -30.21
N ASP A 47 1.65 -22.20 -29.84
CA ASP A 47 2.24 -22.23 -28.51
C ASP A 47 3.08 -20.97 -28.25
N ILE A 48 3.87 -20.52 -29.24
CA ILE A 48 4.63 -19.27 -29.16
C ILE A 48 3.69 -18.07 -28.97
N SER A 49 2.59 -18.01 -29.73
CA SER A 49 1.60 -16.94 -29.61
C SER A 49 0.94 -16.94 -28.21
N ALA A 50 0.56 -18.12 -27.71
CA ALA A 50 -0.02 -18.27 -26.38
C ALA A 50 0.95 -17.88 -25.26
N LEU A 51 2.21 -18.33 -25.33
CA LEU A 51 3.24 -18.00 -24.36
C LEU A 51 3.57 -16.50 -24.35
N ASN A 52 3.65 -15.87 -25.52
CA ASN A 52 3.86 -14.42 -25.62
C ASN A 52 2.66 -13.65 -25.05
N GLY A 53 1.43 -14.10 -25.34
CA GLY A 53 0.22 -13.51 -24.77
C GLY A 53 0.18 -13.63 -23.25
N GLU A 54 0.52 -14.80 -22.70
CA GLU A 54 0.58 -15.01 -21.25
C GLU A 54 1.69 -14.17 -20.59
N ALA A 55 2.88 -14.10 -21.21
CA ALA A 55 3.98 -13.28 -20.73
C ALA A 55 3.57 -11.80 -20.66
N GLN A 56 2.94 -11.29 -21.73
CA GLN A 56 2.44 -9.91 -21.76
C GLN A 56 1.40 -9.65 -20.67
N ARG A 57 0.45 -10.58 -20.49
CA ARG A 57 -0.57 -10.46 -19.43
C ARG A 57 0.06 -10.45 -18.03
N ARG A 58 1.05 -11.32 -17.78
CA ARG A 58 1.78 -11.35 -16.50
C ARG A 58 2.57 -10.07 -16.25
N ILE A 59 3.14 -9.47 -17.29
CA ILE A 59 3.83 -8.17 -17.19
C ILE A 59 2.83 -7.07 -16.81
N GLU A 60 1.67 -7.03 -17.46
CA GLU A 60 0.61 -6.06 -17.16
C GLU A 60 0.06 -6.23 -15.73
N GLU A 61 -0.23 -7.47 -15.31
CA GLU A 61 -0.64 -7.80 -13.94
C GLU A 61 0.41 -7.38 -12.91
N TRP A 62 1.70 -7.59 -13.22
CA TRP A 62 2.79 -7.20 -12.34
C TRP A 62 2.91 -5.68 -12.19
N TYR A 63 2.85 -4.92 -13.29
CA TYR A 63 2.86 -3.47 -13.23
C TYR A 63 1.63 -2.91 -12.49
N ALA A 64 0.45 -3.47 -12.73
CA ALA A 64 -0.76 -3.11 -12.01
C ALA A 64 -0.63 -3.38 -10.49
N GLY A 65 -0.08 -4.53 -10.12
CA GLY A 65 0.18 -4.89 -8.71
C GLY A 65 1.20 -3.95 -8.05
N LEU A 66 2.26 -3.57 -8.77
CA LEU A 66 3.26 -2.63 -8.27
C LEU A 66 2.67 -1.25 -8.02
N ASP A 67 1.85 -0.74 -8.94
CA ASP A 67 1.19 0.56 -8.79
C ASP A 67 0.18 0.55 -7.64
N ALA A 68 -0.62 -0.51 -7.53
CA ALA A 68 -1.54 -0.71 -6.41
C ALA A 68 -0.80 -0.74 -5.06
N ALA A 69 0.31 -1.47 -4.96
CA ALA A 69 1.12 -1.54 -3.75
C ALA A 69 1.72 -0.17 -3.39
N ARG A 70 2.19 0.60 -4.38
CA ARG A 70 2.67 1.98 -4.16
C ARG A 70 1.57 2.89 -3.65
N LYS A 71 0.38 2.82 -4.25
CA LYS A 71 -0.78 3.62 -3.83
C LYS A 71 -1.16 3.32 -2.39
N VAL A 72 -1.30 2.03 -2.03
CA VAL A 72 -1.59 1.61 -0.65
C VAL A 72 -0.50 2.06 0.32
N GLY A 73 0.78 1.96 -0.07
CA GLY A 73 1.89 2.44 0.74
C GLY A 73 1.86 3.95 0.98
N LEU A 74 1.56 4.75 -0.04
CA LEU A 74 1.41 6.19 0.07
C LEU A 74 0.21 6.58 0.94
N GLU A 75 -0.94 5.93 0.73
CA GLU A 75 -2.15 6.14 1.53
C GLU A 75 -1.89 5.81 3.01
N LYS A 76 -1.21 4.69 3.31
CA LYS A 76 -0.88 4.32 4.69
C LYS A 76 0.10 5.32 5.31
N ARG A 77 1.11 5.77 4.57
CA ARG A 77 2.05 6.79 5.05
C ARG A 77 1.33 8.09 5.38
N GLU A 78 0.42 8.51 4.53
CA GLU A 78 -0.36 9.74 4.74
C GLU A 78 -1.33 9.60 5.92
N SER A 79 -1.98 8.44 6.09
CA SER A 79 -2.81 8.13 7.25
C SER A 79 -2.00 8.22 8.56
N VAL A 80 -0.84 7.56 8.62
CA VAL A 80 0.02 7.60 9.82
C VAL A 80 0.52 9.02 10.11
N LYS A 81 0.85 9.79 9.08
CA LYS A 81 1.25 11.18 9.23
C LYS A 81 0.12 12.04 9.79
N LYS A 82 -1.11 11.87 9.29
CA LYS A 82 -2.29 12.58 9.78
C LYS A 82 -2.61 12.20 11.23
N GLU A 83 -2.61 10.92 11.55
CA GLU A 83 -2.80 10.41 12.92
C GLU A 83 -1.75 11.01 13.87
N GLY A 84 -0.48 11.07 13.45
CA GLY A 84 0.59 11.71 14.23
C GLY A 84 0.37 13.20 14.47
N LEU A 85 -0.06 13.96 13.46
CA LEU A 85 -0.36 15.39 13.58
C LEU A 85 -1.59 15.65 14.47
N GLU A 86 -2.62 14.81 14.38
CA GLU A 86 -3.80 14.91 15.25
C GLU A 86 -3.45 14.61 16.71
N GLU A 87 -2.62 13.59 16.95
CA GLU A 87 -2.16 13.25 18.29
C GLU A 87 -1.27 14.35 18.88
N GLU A 88 -0.32 14.88 18.10
CA GLU A 88 0.50 16.02 18.50
C GLU A 88 -0.37 17.23 18.88
N LYS A 89 -1.36 17.57 18.05
CA LYS A 89 -2.29 18.66 18.32
C LYS A 89 -3.09 18.41 19.60
N ARG A 90 -3.55 17.18 19.82
CA ARG A 90 -4.29 16.79 21.03
C ARG A 90 -3.41 16.95 22.28
N LEU A 91 -2.16 16.48 22.21
CA LEU A 91 -1.22 16.57 23.32
C LEU A 91 -0.89 18.03 23.66
N LEU A 92 -0.63 18.85 22.64
CA LEU A 92 -0.37 20.28 22.81
C LEU A 92 -1.57 21.00 23.43
N GLN A 93 -2.80 20.67 23.01
CA GLN A 93 -4.01 21.23 23.62
C GLN A 93 -4.16 20.84 25.09
N GLN A 94 -3.89 19.58 25.44
CA GLN A 94 -3.92 19.11 26.83
C GLN A 94 -2.87 19.82 27.69
N ILE A 95 -1.63 19.90 27.21
CA ILE A 95 -0.54 20.60 27.91
C ILE A 95 -0.88 22.07 28.11
N ASN A 96 -1.38 22.76 27.07
CA ASN A 96 -1.76 24.17 27.20
C ASN A 96 -2.87 24.37 28.24
N ALA A 97 -3.87 23.48 28.27
CA ALA A 97 -4.94 23.52 29.27
C ALA A 97 -4.41 23.28 30.70
N GLU A 98 -3.48 22.33 30.88
CA GLU A 98 -2.82 22.08 32.17
C GLU A 98 -1.96 23.26 32.62
N VAL A 99 -1.21 23.87 31.70
CA VAL A 99 -0.39 25.06 31.96
C VAL A 99 -1.28 26.23 32.39
N GLU A 100 -2.39 26.45 31.70
CA GLU A 100 -3.35 27.51 32.04
C GLU A 100 -3.96 27.27 33.43
N LYS A 101 -4.40 26.03 33.70
CA LYS A 101 -4.93 25.63 35.02
C LYS A 101 -3.90 25.88 36.13
N LYS A 102 -2.67 25.40 35.95
CA LYS A 102 -1.58 25.55 36.93
C LYS A 102 -1.20 27.01 37.15
N THR A 103 -1.21 27.82 36.09
CA THR A 103 -0.98 29.27 36.18
C THR A 103 -2.07 29.95 37.00
N ASN A 104 -3.34 29.58 36.78
CA ASN A 104 -4.47 30.10 37.55
C ASN A 104 -4.41 29.68 39.03
N GLU A 105 -4.06 28.43 39.32
CA GLU A 105 -3.84 27.94 40.68
C GLU A 105 -2.72 28.71 41.40
N ILE A 106 -1.57 28.90 40.74
CA ILE A 106 -0.45 29.68 41.30
C ILE A 106 -0.86 31.13 41.57
N ARG A 107 -1.58 31.78 40.64
CA ARG A 107 -2.09 33.14 40.82
C ARG A 107 -3.05 33.24 42.00
N ALA A 108 -3.95 32.26 42.15
CA ALA A 108 -4.87 32.20 43.28
C ALA A 108 -4.12 32.02 44.61
N GLN A 109 -3.09 31.16 44.64
CA GLN A 109 -2.26 30.96 45.82
C GLN A 109 -1.50 32.24 46.19
N ILE A 110 -0.87 32.93 45.23
CA ILE A 110 -0.19 34.21 45.47
C ILE A 110 -1.16 35.25 46.04
N ALA A 111 -2.38 35.33 45.51
CA ALA A 111 -3.39 36.27 46.00
C ALA A 111 -3.78 35.96 47.46
N LYS A 112 -3.92 34.68 47.79
CA LYS A 112 -4.19 34.21 49.15
C LYS A 112 -3.04 34.54 50.11
N ASP A 113 -1.81 34.18 49.74
CA ASP A 113 -0.62 34.43 50.54
C ASP A 113 -0.40 35.93 50.78
N THR A 114 -0.70 36.77 49.78
CA THR A 114 -0.62 38.23 49.89
C THR A 114 -1.68 38.78 50.86
N ALA A 115 -2.89 38.22 50.85
CA ALA A 115 -3.95 38.60 51.79
C ALA A 115 -3.58 38.21 53.23
N GLU A 116 -3.13 36.97 53.44
CA GLU A 116 -2.66 36.49 54.75
C GLU A 116 -1.49 37.33 55.28
N ALA A 117 -0.50 37.65 54.43
CA ALA A 117 0.62 38.50 54.81
C ALA A 117 0.16 39.93 55.17
N ARG A 118 -0.81 40.51 54.45
CA ARG A 118 -1.39 41.82 54.77
C ARG A 118 -2.11 41.83 56.10
N ASP A 119 -2.89 40.80 56.39
CA ASP A 119 -3.63 40.70 57.65
C ASP A 119 -2.68 40.50 58.84
N ALA A 120 -1.64 39.67 58.67
CA ALA A 120 -0.58 39.51 59.67
C ALA A 120 0.17 40.84 59.93
N LEU A 121 0.46 41.62 58.88
CA LEU A 121 1.12 42.92 59.04
C LEU A 121 0.22 43.93 59.77
N ARG A 122 -1.10 43.93 59.51
CA ARG A 122 -2.06 44.77 60.23
C ARG A 122 -2.11 44.46 61.72
N ALA A 123 -2.15 43.18 62.09
CA ALA A 123 -2.10 42.77 63.49
C ALA A 123 -0.78 43.21 64.17
N GLN A 124 0.34 43.13 63.45
CA GLN A 124 1.62 43.62 63.95
C GLN A 124 1.66 45.15 64.05
N ILE A 125 1.02 45.89 63.14
CA ILE A 125 0.93 47.35 63.20
C ILE A 125 0.16 47.80 64.45
N GLU A 126 -0.94 47.17 64.83
CA GLU A 126 -1.64 47.50 66.08
C GLU A 126 -0.75 47.27 67.30
N THR A 127 -0.03 46.15 67.33
CA THR A 127 0.91 45.81 68.40
C THR A 127 2.05 46.84 68.48
N PHE A 128 2.67 47.15 67.34
CA PHE A 128 3.77 48.11 67.25
C PHE A 128 3.32 49.54 67.57
N SER A 129 2.10 49.92 67.19
CA SER A 129 1.51 51.23 67.51
C SER A 129 1.28 51.36 69.01
N ARG A 130 0.86 50.29 69.70
CA ARG A 130 0.71 50.25 71.15
C ARG A 130 2.06 50.36 71.85
N GLU A 131 3.07 49.63 71.39
CA GLU A 131 4.45 49.72 71.92
C GLU A 131 5.06 51.11 71.72
N VAL A 132 4.88 51.73 70.55
CA VAL A 132 5.38 53.09 70.27
C VAL A 132 4.64 54.13 71.11
N ALA A 133 3.32 53.99 71.28
CA ALA A 133 2.53 54.87 72.14
C ALA A 133 2.98 54.78 73.60
N GLU A 134 3.23 53.57 74.13
CA GLU A 134 3.78 53.39 75.47
C GLU A 134 5.18 54.03 75.63
N LYS A 135 6.04 53.90 74.61
CA LYS A 135 7.41 54.43 74.63
C LYS A 135 7.46 55.96 74.54
N ILE A 136 6.53 56.59 73.82
CA ILE A 136 6.42 58.05 73.69
C ILE A 136 5.68 58.67 74.89
N LEU A 137 4.65 58.00 75.44
CA LEU A 137 3.85 58.54 76.56
C LEU A 137 4.44 58.24 77.94
N GLY A 138 5.46 57.38 78.04
CA GLY A 138 6.26 57.19 79.26
C GLY A 138 5.49 56.61 80.46
N ARG A 139 4.25 56.14 80.27
CA ARG A 139 3.44 55.42 81.26
C ARG A 139 2.57 54.39 80.54
N SER A 140 2.55 53.17 81.06
CA SER A 140 1.74 52.07 80.54
C SER A 140 0.26 52.42 80.60
N ILE A 141 -0.45 52.16 79.51
CA ILE A 141 -1.92 52.28 79.46
C ILE A 141 -2.46 50.88 79.17
N SER A 142 -3.16 50.34 80.18
CA SER A 142 -3.96 49.11 80.10
C SER A 142 -4.91 49.16 78.91
#